data_AF-A0A177C439-F1
#
_entry.id   AF-A0A177C439-F1
#
_cell.length_a   1.000
_cell.length_b   1.000
_cell.length_c   1.000
_cell.angle_alpha   90.00
_cell.angle_beta   90.00
_cell.angle_gamma   90.00
#
_symmetry.space_group_name_H-M   'P 1'
#
loop_
_entity.id
_entity.type
_entity.pdbx_description
1 polymer ?
#
loop_
_entity_poly.entity_id
_entity_poly.type
_entity_poly.pdbx_seq_one_letter_code
_entity_poly.pdbx_strand_id
1 'polypeptide(L)'
;MRGERIGLIQHGCSVVIVDGPGEEWTGIVLLDAPISESYTALGFPPVHLASKLFFGGTEDFTTTPAGGVNGHDGNPTTVNNRGMLDELVHYWTQETPQSSTTSKPTLRDISYYPLKIVAAEWVNYIAVMGLSVREYELSTTLSGDLIAQLEKLNTNLRILQGWRRRVLSTQAKLRRTIRFIENHVDRKQPNRDWDVLVDDFEFICTGVAEHGERLEAMVSVVTSTAALIEGRRSLTETENVTRLTILAVVFLPLSYIASLFSMSDEIRPGGPHFWIYFAVAVPLTFIVGLIAKPPVSIAKRIAGTIGEKTASLM
;
A
#
# COMPACT_ATOMS: atom_id res chain seq x y z
N MET A 1 -2.57 2.04 -22.07
CA MET A 1 -1.36 2.40 -21.30
C MET A 1 -0.52 1.15 -21.04
N ARG A 2 0.07 0.53 -22.06
CA ARG A 2 1.04 -0.58 -21.88
C ARG A 2 2.44 0.03 -21.93
N GLY A 3 3.05 0.27 -20.78
CA GLY A 3 4.46 0.69 -20.67
C GLY A 3 4.71 1.98 -19.89
N GLU A 4 3.70 2.82 -19.67
CA GLU A 4 3.82 4.04 -18.87
C GLU A 4 3.58 3.72 -17.39
N ARG A 5 4.52 4.10 -16.52
CA ARG A 5 4.37 4.02 -15.06
C ARG A 5 4.12 5.41 -14.51
N ILE A 6 3.11 5.53 -13.66
CA ILE A 6 2.81 6.79 -12.99
C ILE A 6 3.80 6.97 -11.83
N GLY A 7 4.54 8.07 -11.87
CA GLY A 7 5.38 8.55 -10.78
C GLY A 7 4.63 9.60 -9.96
N LEU A 8 4.96 9.69 -8.67
CA LEU A 8 4.53 10.80 -7.83
C LEU A 8 5.76 11.62 -7.46
N ILE A 9 5.66 12.93 -7.67
CA ILE A 9 6.68 13.91 -7.26
C ILE A 9 6.02 14.83 -6.24
N GLN A 10 6.82 15.29 -5.27
CA GLN A 10 6.39 16.25 -4.28
C GLN A 10 7.13 17.56 -4.53
N HIS A 11 6.37 18.64 -4.70
CA HIS A 11 6.87 20.00 -4.72
C HIS A 11 6.38 20.78 -3.50
N GLY A 12 7.19 21.73 -3.05
CA GLY A 12 6.89 22.69 -2.01
C GLY A 12 6.66 24.10 -2.58
N CYS A 13 5.70 24.80 -1.97
CA CYS A 13 5.54 26.23 -2.09
C CYS A 13 5.56 26.82 -0.67
N SER A 14 6.39 27.83 -0.43
CA SER A 14 6.45 28.55 0.84
C SER A 14 6.20 30.03 0.60
N VAL A 15 5.25 30.59 1.33
CA VAL A 15 4.89 32.01 1.25
C VAL A 15 5.24 32.68 2.58
N VAL A 16 6.01 33.75 2.53
CA VAL A 16 6.40 34.55 3.70
C VAL A 16 6.15 36.01 3.40
N ILE A 17 5.56 36.74 4.35
CA ILE A 17 5.47 38.20 4.32
C ILE A 17 6.30 38.74 5.47
N VAL A 18 7.17 39.69 5.16
CA VAL A 18 8.02 40.40 6.13
C VAL A 18 7.64 41.87 6.10
N ASP A 19 7.27 42.41 7.26
CA ASP A 19 7.03 43.83 7.44
C ASP A 19 8.36 44.56 7.59
N GLY A 20 8.58 45.60 6.79
CA GLY A 20 9.76 46.45 6.84
C GLY A 20 9.61 47.63 7.81
N PRO A 21 10.70 48.37 8.09
CA PRO A 21 10.61 49.65 8.79
C PRO A 21 9.96 50.71 7.88
N GLY A 22 8.75 51.16 8.25
CA GLY A 22 7.90 52.03 7.41
C GLY A 22 6.69 51.24 6.91
N GLU A 23 5.77 51.86 6.16
CA GLU A 23 4.63 51.12 5.56
C GLU A 23 5.04 50.17 4.42
N GLU A 24 6.33 49.87 4.28
CA GLU A 24 6.87 48.95 3.30
C GLU A 24 6.73 47.49 3.76
N TRP A 25 6.31 46.63 2.85
CA TRP A 25 6.16 45.19 3.05
C TRP A 25 6.92 44.44 1.96
N THR A 26 7.47 43.28 2.29
CA THR A 26 8.14 42.39 1.33
C THR A 26 7.51 41.01 1.41
N GLY A 27 6.87 40.57 0.31
CA GLY A 27 6.38 39.20 0.16
C GLY A 27 7.38 38.35 -0.61
N ILE A 28 7.75 37.19 -0.06
CA ILE A 28 8.63 36.20 -0.69
C ILE A 28 7.84 34.91 -0.90
N VAL A 29 7.79 34.45 -2.15
CA VAL A 29 7.21 33.16 -2.52
C VAL A 29 8.33 32.28 -3.07
N LEU A 30 8.64 31.21 -2.34
CA LEU A 30 9.64 30.21 -2.72
C LEU A 30 8.93 29.01 -3.33
N LEU A 31 9.36 28.62 -4.52
CA LEU A 31 8.77 27.55 -5.32
C LEU A 31 9.87 26.59 -5.74
N ASP A 32 9.57 25.30 -5.72
CA ASP A 32 10.47 24.29 -6.27
C ASP A 32 10.58 24.40 -7.79
N ALA A 33 11.72 23.93 -8.33
CA ALA A 33 11.98 23.91 -9.76
C ALA A 33 10.93 23.06 -10.51
N PRO A 34 10.60 23.42 -11.77
CA PRO A 34 9.68 22.65 -12.59
C PRO A 34 10.19 21.22 -12.81
N ILE A 35 9.26 20.29 -13.03
CA ILE A 35 9.58 18.90 -13.35
C ILE A 35 10.33 18.88 -14.68
N SER A 36 11.64 18.62 -14.63
CA SER A 36 12.48 18.43 -15.80
C SER A 36 12.59 16.94 -16.15
N GLU A 37 13.05 16.65 -17.36
CA GLU A 37 13.43 15.28 -17.75
C GLU A 37 14.74 14.83 -17.11
N SER A 38 15.45 15.71 -16.40
CA SER A 38 16.77 15.45 -15.81
C SER A 38 16.73 15.51 -14.28
N TYR A 39 16.78 14.34 -13.65
CA TYR A 39 16.77 14.20 -12.20
C TYR A 39 18.20 14.12 -11.67
N THR A 40 18.61 15.09 -10.87
CA THR A 40 19.89 15.10 -10.17
C THR A 40 19.70 14.62 -8.74
N ALA A 41 20.32 13.51 -8.38
CA ALA A 41 20.41 13.07 -6.98
C ALA A 41 21.82 13.35 -6.46
N LEU A 42 21.92 13.85 -5.22
CA LEU A 42 23.19 14.11 -4.55
C LEU A 42 24.04 12.83 -4.53
N GLY A 43 25.18 12.85 -5.23
CA GLY A 43 26.11 11.72 -5.32
C GLY A 43 25.87 10.73 -6.46
N PHE A 44 24.90 10.98 -7.35
CA PHE A 44 24.64 10.15 -8.53
C PHE A 44 24.68 10.97 -9.82
N PRO A 45 25.04 10.36 -10.97
CA PRO A 45 24.95 11.03 -12.26
C PRO A 45 23.48 11.39 -12.57
N PRO A 46 23.24 12.48 -13.32
CA PRO A 46 21.89 12.88 -13.71
C PRO A 46 21.19 11.75 -14.48
N VAL A 47 19.97 11.43 -14.05
CA VAL A 47 19.14 10.43 -14.72
C VAL A 47 18.16 11.16 -15.63
N HIS A 48 18.22 10.82 -16.93
CA HIS A 48 17.25 11.30 -17.89
C HIS A 48 16.03 10.37 -17.92
N LEU A 49 14.88 10.89 -17.49
CA LEU A 49 13.61 10.20 -17.53
C LEU A 49 12.61 11.05 -18.33
N ALA A 50 12.33 10.63 -19.56
CA ALA A 50 11.27 11.22 -20.37
C ALA A 50 9.94 11.03 -19.63
N SER A 51 9.43 12.11 -19.04
CA SER A 51 8.22 12.11 -18.23
C SER A 51 7.24 13.14 -18.77
N LYS A 52 5.95 12.85 -18.63
CA LYS A 52 4.86 13.74 -19.04
C LYS A 52 3.97 14.01 -17.85
N LEU A 53 3.47 15.24 -17.74
CA LEU A 53 2.50 15.59 -16.71
C LEU A 53 1.26 14.72 -16.83
N PHE A 54 0.77 14.27 -15.69
CA PHE A 54 -0.44 13.48 -15.63
C PHE A 54 -1.64 14.34 -16.07
N PHE A 55 -2.46 13.82 -16.99
CA PHE A 55 -3.54 14.56 -17.67
C PHE A 55 -3.16 15.89 -18.34
N GLY A 56 -1.87 16.12 -18.60
CA GLY A 56 -1.42 17.35 -19.26
C GLY A 56 -1.21 18.55 -18.33
N GLY A 57 -1.28 18.36 -17.01
CA GLY A 57 -0.96 19.38 -16.01
C GLY A 57 -2.18 19.86 -15.21
N THR A 58 -2.10 21.09 -14.70
CA THR A 58 -3.22 21.76 -14.04
C THR A 58 -4.21 22.27 -15.08
N GLU A 59 -5.51 22.10 -14.81
CA GLU A 59 -6.56 22.74 -15.61
C GLU A 59 -6.54 24.25 -15.40
N ASP A 60 -6.79 25.01 -16.46
CA ASP A 60 -6.85 26.47 -16.39
C ASP A 60 -8.05 26.90 -15.53
N PHE A 61 -7.80 27.79 -14.59
CA PHE A 61 -8.82 28.28 -13.65
C PHE A 61 -9.70 29.39 -14.21
N THR A 62 -9.37 29.92 -15.38
CA THR A 62 -10.13 31.02 -16.00
C THR A 62 -11.34 30.47 -16.76
N THR A 63 -12.54 30.92 -16.40
CA THR A 63 -13.81 30.44 -16.98
C THR A 63 -14.08 30.92 -18.41
N THR A 64 -13.08 31.50 -19.09
CA THR A 64 -13.25 31.96 -20.47
C THR A 64 -12.54 30.97 -21.40
N PRO A 65 -13.24 29.97 -21.97
CA PRO A 65 -12.74 29.43 -23.22
C PRO A 65 -12.67 30.63 -24.15
N ALA A 66 -11.50 30.93 -24.71
CA ALA A 66 -11.37 31.84 -25.83
C ALA A 66 -12.13 31.22 -27.02
N GLY A 67 -13.45 31.28 -26.97
CA GLY A 67 -14.39 30.86 -27.99
C GLY A 67 -14.40 31.92 -29.08
N GLY A 68 -13.30 31.96 -29.84
CA GLY A 68 -13.26 32.51 -31.18
C GLY A 68 -13.07 31.35 -32.14
N VAL A 69 -14.14 30.60 -32.44
CA VAL A 69 -14.17 29.74 -33.62
C VAL A 69 -14.07 30.65 -34.83
N ASN A 70 -12.85 30.82 -35.34
CA ASN A 70 -12.60 31.19 -36.72
C ASN A 70 -11.48 30.27 -37.21
N GLY A 71 -11.84 29.46 -38.21
CA GLY A 71 -11.00 28.39 -38.71
C GLY A 71 -9.72 28.88 -39.39
N HIS A 72 -8.89 27.87 -39.64
CA HIS A 72 -7.56 27.85 -40.26
C HIS A 72 -6.39 28.02 -39.30
N ASP A 73 -5.67 26.90 -39.14
CA ASP A 73 -4.27 26.80 -38.75
C ASP A 73 -3.91 27.37 -37.37
N GLY A 74 -4.37 26.65 -36.34
CA GLY A 74 -3.88 26.82 -34.98
C GLY A 74 -3.98 25.49 -34.25
N ASN A 75 -2.86 24.81 -34.12
CA ASN A 75 -2.65 23.72 -33.17
C ASN A 75 -3.30 24.11 -31.82
N PRO A 76 -3.99 23.21 -31.08
CA PRO A 76 -4.49 23.51 -29.73
C PRO A 76 -3.31 23.72 -28.77
N THR A 77 -2.63 24.86 -28.91
CA THR A 77 -1.53 25.29 -28.06
C THR A 77 -2.13 25.88 -26.81
N THR A 78 -2.24 25.05 -25.78
CA THR A 78 -1.78 25.37 -24.41
C THR A 78 -1.81 24.08 -23.61
N VAL A 79 -0.99 23.10 -24.04
CA VAL A 79 -0.53 22.07 -23.12
C VAL A 79 0.30 22.80 -22.07
N ASN A 80 -0.25 23.03 -20.88
CA ASN A 80 0.38 23.74 -19.77
C ASN A 80 1.56 22.89 -19.23
N ASN A 81 2.68 22.93 -19.95
CA ASN A 81 3.96 22.42 -19.46
C ASN A 81 4.71 23.53 -18.70
N ARG A 82 3.95 24.43 -18.06
CA ARG A 82 4.45 25.58 -17.32
C ARG A 82 4.78 25.14 -15.90
N GLY A 83 5.90 25.62 -15.35
CA GLY A 83 6.19 25.37 -13.94
C GLY A 83 5.16 26.08 -13.06
N MET A 84 5.04 25.66 -11.78
CA MET A 84 4.17 26.34 -10.81
C MET A 84 4.45 27.86 -10.74
N LEU A 85 5.71 28.28 -10.93
CA LEU A 85 6.11 29.68 -11.02
C LEU A 85 5.47 30.39 -12.23
N ASP A 86 5.54 29.79 -13.42
CA ASP A 86 5.01 30.38 -14.64
C ASP A 86 3.48 30.51 -14.58
N GLU A 87 2.81 29.53 -13.96
CA GLU A 87 1.37 29.60 -13.68
C GLU A 87 1.03 30.72 -12.70
N LEU A 88 1.77 30.84 -11.59
CA LEU A 88 1.56 31.92 -10.62
C LEU A 88 1.76 33.30 -11.25
N VAL A 89 2.82 33.49 -12.03
CA VAL A 89 3.06 34.73 -12.77
C VAL A 89 1.92 35.01 -13.74
N HIS A 90 1.43 33.98 -14.44
CA HIS A 90 0.32 34.12 -15.37
C HIS A 90 -0.96 34.59 -14.68
N TYR A 91 -1.37 33.91 -13.60
CA TYR A 91 -2.59 34.24 -12.88
C TYR A 91 -2.51 35.61 -12.21
N TRP A 92 -1.39 35.95 -11.55
CA TRP A 92 -1.21 37.28 -10.96
C TRP A 92 -1.18 38.41 -12.00
N THR A 93 -0.79 38.13 -13.24
CA THR A 93 -0.77 39.14 -14.31
C THR A 93 -2.16 39.35 -14.93
N GLN A 94 -3.00 38.31 -14.97
CA GLN A 94 -4.32 38.35 -15.62
C GLN A 94 -5.45 38.75 -14.69
N GLU A 95 -5.45 38.22 -13.47
CA GLU A 95 -6.49 38.47 -12.48
C GLU A 95 -5.82 38.97 -11.20
N THR A 96 -6.24 40.14 -10.73
CA THR A 96 -5.93 40.55 -9.36
C THR A 96 -7.06 40.04 -8.47
N PRO A 97 -6.78 39.34 -7.35
CA PRO A 97 -7.81 38.93 -6.42
C PRO A 97 -8.56 40.17 -5.94
N GLN A 98 -9.89 40.12 -5.91
CA GLN A 98 -10.73 41.25 -5.51
C GLN A 98 -10.48 41.72 -4.06
N SER A 99 -9.74 40.96 -3.25
CA SER A 99 -9.31 41.32 -1.89
C SER A 99 -8.07 42.23 -1.83
N SER A 100 -7.37 42.44 -2.96
CA SER A 100 -6.12 43.23 -3.02
C SER A 100 -6.29 44.75 -2.90
N THR A 101 -7.51 45.26 -2.64
CA THR A 101 -7.79 46.71 -2.55
C THR A 101 -7.24 47.38 -1.28
N THR A 102 -6.59 46.63 -0.38
CA THR A 102 -6.01 47.17 0.87
C THR A 102 -4.54 47.56 0.65
N SER A 103 -4.14 48.72 1.15
CA SER A 103 -2.78 49.28 1.03
C SER A 103 -1.66 48.41 1.61
N LYS A 104 -2.00 47.34 2.34
CA LYS A 104 -1.08 46.29 2.80
C LYS A 104 -1.68 44.92 2.45
N PRO A 105 -1.05 44.12 1.57
CA PRO A 105 -1.52 42.79 1.25
C PRO A 105 -1.36 41.88 2.46
N THR A 106 -2.41 41.12 2.77
CA THR A 106 -2.36 40.13 3.85
C THR A 106 -1.78 38.83 3.30
N LEU A 107 -1.25 37.96 4.17
CA LEU A 107 -0.82 36.60 3.82
C LEU A 107 -1.91 35.82 3.04
N ARG A 108 -3.17 36.15 3.28
CA ARG A 108 -4.35 35.63 2.59
C ARG A 108 -4.27 35.91 1.08
N ASP A 109 -4.08 37.17 0.69
CA ASP A 109 -4.12 37.59 -0.72
C ASP A 109 -3.00 36.95 -1.54
N ILE A 110 -1.82 36.80 -0.93
CA ILE A 110 -0.66 36.18 -1.59
C ILE A 110 -0.80 34.66 -1.66
N SER A 111 -1.49 34.02 -0.71
CA SER A 111 -1.65 32.55 -0.67
C SER A 111 -2.81 32.01 -1.50
N TYR A 112 -3.70 32.86 -2.02
CA TYR A 112 -4.89 32.44 -2.76
C TYR A 112 -4.57 31.61 -4.02
N TYR A 113 -3.81 32.14 -4.98
CA TYR A 113 -3.45 31.39 -6.20
C TYR A 113 -2.58 30.16 -5.95
N PRO A 114 -1.55 30.21 -5.07
CA PRO A 114 -0.82 29.00 -4.70
C PRO A 114 -1.74 27.90 -4.17
N LEU A 115 -2.71 28.23 -3.32
CA LEU A 115 -3.67 27.25 -2.79
C LEU A 115 -4.59 26.69 -3.88
N LYS A 116 -5.03 27.51 -4.83
CA LYS A 116 -5.86 27.08 -5.96
C LYS A 116 -5.12 26.12 -6.91
N ILE A 117 -3.86 26.44 -7.25
CA ILE A 117 -2.98 25.55 -8.02
C ILE A 117 -2.77 24.22 -7.28
N VAL A 118 -2.49 24.29 -5.98
CA VAL A 118 -2.31 23.10 -5.14
C VAL A 118 -3.59 22.26 -5.10
N ALA A 119 -4.78 22.86 -5.03
CA ALA A 119 -6.05 22.13 -5.07
C ALA A 119 -6.20 21.33 -6.38
N ALA A 120 -5.89 21.92 -7.54
CA ALA A 120 -5.93 21.21 -8.82
C ALA A 120 -4.96 20.02 -8.87
N GLU A 121 -3.74 20.20 -8.36
CA GLU A 121 -2.78 19.10 -8.26
C GLU A 121 -3.28 17.98 -7.34
N TRP A 122 -4.00 18.31 -6.28
CA TRP A 122 -4.63 17.30 -5.43
C TRP A 122 -5.79 16.57 -6.10
N VAL A 123 -6.53 17.21 -7.02
CA VAL A 123 -7.54 16.53 -7.85
C VAL A 123 -6.86 15.50 -8.77
N ASN A 124 -5.77 15.89 -9.42
CA ASN A 124 -4.94 14.97 -10.21
C ASN A 124 -4.42 13.80 -9.34
N TYR A 125 -3.99 14.09 -8.11
CA TYR A 125 -3.56 13.07 -7.15
C TYR A 125 -4.67 12.06 -6.81
N ILE A 126 -5.91 12.51 -6.60
CA ILE A 126 -7.06 11.63 -6.36
C ILE A 126 -7.27 10.70 -7.55
N ALA A 127 -7.22 11.22 -8.78
CA ALA A 127 -7.37 10.40 -9.97
C ALA A 127 -6.25 9.35 -10.11
N VAL A 128 -4.98 9.72 -9.84
CA VAL A 128 -3.86 8.77 -9.79
C VAL A 128 -4.10 7.69 -8.73
N MET A 129 -4.58 8.08 -7.55
CA MET A 129 -4.88 7.15 -6.47
C MET A 129 -5.97 6.15 -6.89
N GLY A 130 -7.04 6.62 -7.51
CA GLY A 130 -8.12 5.76 -8.03
C GLY A 130 -7.64 4.77 -9.10
N LEU A 131 -6.80 5.21 -10.04
CA LEU A 131 -6.18 4.34 -11.04
C LEU A 131 -5.27 3.28 -10.41
N SER A 132 -4.45 3.69 -9.43
CA SER A 132 -3.53 2.80 -8.73
C SER A 132 -4.30 1.71 -7.96
N VAL A 133 -5.37 2.10 -7.24
CA VAL A 133 -6.26 1.17 -6.55
C VAL A 133 -6.87 0.16 -7.52
N ARG A 134 -7.38 0.63 -8.66
CA ARG A 134 -7.97 -0.23 -9.70
C ARG A 134 -6.97 -1.20 -10.32
N GLU A 135 -5.72 -0.78 -10.52
CA GLU A 135 -4.64 -1.66 -10.99
C GLU A 135 -4.39 -2.81 -10.00
N TYR A 136 -4.39 -2.52 -8.70
CA TYR A 136 -4.18 -3.55 -7.68
C TYR A 136 -5.32 -4.57 -7.63
N GLU A 137 -6.57 -4.14 -7.74
CA GLU A 137 -7.73 -5.03 -7.81
C GLU A 137 -7.62 -6.00 -8.99
N LEU A 138 -7.24 -5.50 -10.17
CA LEU A 138 -7.06 -6.33 -11.35
C LEU A 138 -5.87 -7.28 -11.21
N SER A 139 -4.82 -6.86 -10.51
CA SER A 139 -3.63 -7.69 -10.30
C SER A 139 -3.90 -8.88 -9.36
N THR A 140 -4.85 -8.75 -8.43
CA THR A 140 -5.10 -9.76 -7.40
C THR A 140 -5.91 -10.96 -7.89
N THR A 141 -6.63 -10.84 -9.01
CA THR A 141 -7.51 -11.90 -9.54
C THR A 141 -6.82 -12.97 -10.39
N LEU A 142 -5.50 -12.83 -10.66
CA LEU A 142 -4.78 -13.66 -11.64
C LEU A 142 -3.52 -14.29 -11.02
N SER A 143 -3.60 -15.57 -10.61
CA SER A 143 -2.49 -16.55 -10.69
C SER A 143 -2.94 -17.90 -10.13
N GLY A 144 -2.49 -19.01 -10.72
CA GLY A 144 -2.80 -20.39 -10.29
C GLY A 144 -1.73 -21.09 -9.45
N ASP A 145 -0.55 -20.48 -9.24
CA ASP A 145 0.53 -21.05 -8.42
C ASP A 145 0.58 -20.44 -7.01
N LEU A 146 0.56 -21.28 -5.98
CA LEU A 146 0.40 -20.89 -4.57
C LEU A 146 1.62 -20.12 -4.03
N ILE A 147 2.83 -20.47 -4.49
CA ILE A 147 4.07 -19.82 -4.06
C ILE A 147 4.23 -18.46 -4.74
N ALA A 148 4.05 -18.40 -6.07
CA ALA A 148 4.02 -17.13 -6.79
C ALA A 148 2.89 -16.21 -6.30
N GLN A 149 1.74 -16.76 -5.88
CA GLN A 149 0.67 -16.00 -5.24
C GLN A 149 1.14 -15.34 -3.94
N LEU A 150 1.83 -16.06 -3.05
CA LEU A 150 2.27 -15.51 -1.77
C LEU A 150 3.28 -14.36 -1.93
N GLU A 151 4.25 -14.50 -2.82
CA GLU A 151 5.26 -13.46 -3.08
C GLU A 151 4.64 -12.21 -3.72
N LYS A 152 3.76 -12.42 -4.72
CA LYS A 152 2.99 -11.34 -5.35
C LYS A 152 2.10 -10.64 -4.33
N LEU A 153 1.47 -11.41 -3.45
CA LEU A 153 0.59 -10.90 -2.40
C LEU A 153 1.36 -10.07 -1.37
N ASN A 154 2.52 -10.54 -0.92
CA ASN A 154 3.37 -9.80 0.01
C ASN A 154 3.87 -8.48 -0.61
N THR A 155 4.26 -8.51 -1.89
CA THR A 155 4.65 -7.31 -2.64
C THR A 155 3.50 -6.31 -2.72
N ASN A 156 2.30 -6.79 -3.08
CA ASN A 156 1.09 -5.99 -3.13
C ASN A 156 0.76 -5.39 -1.76
N LEU A 157 0.81 -6.19 -0.68
CA LEU A 157 0.61 -5.70 0.69
C LEU A 157 1.58 -4.57 1.04
N ARG A 158 2.87 -4.70 0.72
CA ARG A 158 3.85 -3.65 1.01
C ARG A 158 3.48 -2.32 0.34
N ILE A 159 3.01 -2.39 -0.90
CA ILE A 159 2.61 -1.19 -1.65
C ILE A 159 1.29 -0.63 -1.11
N LEU A 160 0.28 -1.48 -0.85
CA LEU A 160 -0.99 -1.07 -0.24
C LEU A 160 -0.77 -0.40 1.13
N GLN A 161 0.13 -0.93 1.96
CA GLN A 161 0.52 -0.31 3.23
C GLN A 161 1.23 1.04 3.02
N GLY A 162 2.02 1.16 1.95
CA GLY A 162 2.60 2.44 1.52
C GLY A 162 1.52 3.47 1.18
N TRP A 163 0.53 3.08 0.39
CA TRP A 163 -0.63 3.91 0.09
C TRP A 163 -1.43 4.28 1.34
N ARG A 164 -1.62 3.36 2.28
CA ARG A 164 -2.32 3.62 3.55
C ARG A 164 -1.65 4.73 4.35
N ARG A 165 -0.32 4.65 4.48
CA ARG A 165 0.48 5.71 5.14
C ARG A 165 0.36 7.05 4.40
N ARG A 166 0.36 7.02 3.07
CA ARG A 166 0.20 8.23 2.24
C ARG A 166 -1.17 8.87 2.44
N VAL A 167 -2.26 8.10 2.44
CA VAL A 167 -3.62 8.60 2.70
C VAL A 167 -3.70 9.33 4.04
N LEU A 168 -3.19 8.71 5.11
CA LEU A 168 -3.18 9.32 6.44
C LEU A 168 -2.39 10.63 6.46
N SER A 169 -1.22 10.65 5.81
CA SER A 169 -0.40 11.86 5.69
C SER A 169 -1.10 12.95 4.87
N THR A 170 -1.68 12.60 3.72
CA THR A 170 -2.40 13.51 2.85
C THR A 170 -3.61 14.12 3.54
N GLN A 171 -4.45 13.31 4.19
CA GLN A 171 -5.58 13.83 4.97
C GLN A 171 -5.12 14.77 6.09
N ALA A 172 -4.03 14.44 6.79
CA ALA A 172 -3.49 15.32 7.81
C ALA A 172 -3.01 16.66 7.25
N LYS A 173 -2.41 16.67 6.04
CA LYS A 173 -2.03 17.89 5.33
C LYS A 173 -3.26 18.71 4.91
N LEU A 174 -4.24 18.08 4.24
CA LEU A 174 -5.47 18.74 3.79
C LEU A 174 -6.25 19.35 4.96
N ARG A 175 -6.43 18.61 6.06
CA ARG A 175 -7.09 19.13 7.28
C ARG A 175 -6.35 20.27 7.96
N ARG A 176 -5.03 20.41 7.74
CA ARG A 176 -4.27 21.57 8.22
C ARG A 176 -4.49 22.77 7.31
N THR A 177 -4.52 22.55 5.99
CA THR A 177 -4.83 23.60 5.01
C THR A 177 -6.24 24.15 5.19
N ILE A 178 -7.24 23.28 5.35
CA ILE A 178 -8.63 23.69 5.63
C ILE A 178 -8.68 24.56 6.90
N ARG A 179 -8.11 24.07 8.02
CA ARG A 179 -8.05 24.84 9.26
C ARG A 179 -7.28 26.16 9.13
N PHE A 180 -6.24 26.18 8.32
CA PHE A 180 -5.52 27.41 8.03
C PHE A 180 -6.45 28.40 7.31
N ILE A 181 -7.16 27.96 6.27
CA ILE A 181 -8.10 28.82 5.55
C ILE A 181 -9.21 29.29 6.49
N GLU A 182 -9.90 28.40 7.21
CA GLU A 182 -10.98 28.74 8.14
C GLU A 182 -10.58 29.77 9.20
N ASN A 183 -9.39 29.62 9.79
CA ASN A 183 -8.88 30.57 10.78
C ASN A 183 -8.53 31.95 10.19
N HIS A 184 -8.29 31.99 8.87
CA HIS A 184 -7.95 33.20 8.14
C HIS A 184 -9.12 33.72 7.28
N VAL A 185 -10.32 33.14 7.35
CA VAL A 185 -11.54 33.75 6.79
C VAL A 185 -12.18 34.60 7.88
N ASP A 186 -12.33 35.90 7.63
CA ASP A 186 -12.92 36.80 8.61
C ASP A 186 -14.44 36.57 8.66
N ARG A 187 -14.94 36.01 9.77
CA ARG A 187 -16.36 35.64 9.93
C ARG A 187 -17.33 36.82 9.76
N LYS A 188 -16.82 38.05 9.77
CA LYS A 188 -17.57 39.31 9.64
C LYS A 188 -17.75 39.78 8.20
N GLN A 189 -16.91 39.34 7.26
CA GLN A 189 -17.04 39.66 5.83
C GLN A 189 -16.95 38.35 5.04
N PRO A 190 -18.08 37.72 4.69
CA PRO A 190 -18.07 36.49 3.91
C PRO A 190 -17.47 36.76 2.54
N ASN A 191 -16.27 36.25 2.30
CA ASN A 191 -15.64 36.27 0.99
C ASN A 191 -15.94 34.94 0.29
N ARG A 192 -16.85 34.99 -0.69
CA ARG A 192 -17.35 33.80 -1.40
C ARG A 192 -16.23 32.98 -2.03
N ASP A 193 -15.15 33.62 -2.46
CA ASP A 193 -14.03 32.93 -3.12
C ASP A 193 -13.27 32.00 -2.17
N TRP A 194 -13.17 32.37 -0.89
CA TRP A 194 -12.53 31.52 0.12
C TRP A 194 -13.45 30.40 0.59
N ASP A 195 -14.76 30.64 0.66
CA ASP A 195 -15.73 29.60 0.99
C ASP A 195 -15.70 28.49 -0.09
N VAL A 196 -15.66 28.87 -1.37
CA VAL A 196 -15.50 27.92 -2.49
C VAL A 196 -14.19 27.15 -2.39
N LEU A 197 -13.08 27.81 -2.03
CA LEU A 197 -11.79 27.14 -1.86
C LEU A 197 -11.81 26.15 -0.70
N VAL A 198 -12.51 26.45 0.41
CA VAL A 198 -12.69 25.51 1.52
C VAL A 198 -13.49 24.29 1.05
N ASP A 199 -14.60 24.51 0.36
CA ASP A 199 -15.43 23.45 -0.21
C ASP A 199 -14.62 22.53 -1.14
N ASP A 200 -13.75 23.10 -1.99
CA ASP A 200 -12.85 22.34 -2.86
C ASP A 200 -11.89 21.44 -2.05
N PHE A 201 -11.27 21.97 -0.99
CA PHE A 201 -10.39 21.18 -0.14
C PHE A 201 -11.14 20.12 0.69
N GLU A 202 -12.38 20.38 1.09
CA GLU A 202 -13.25 19.39 1.74
C GLU A 202 -13.63 18.26 0.77
N PHE A 203 -13.98 18.61 -0.47
CA PHE A 203 -14.23 17.64 -1.53
C PHE A 203 -13.01 16.75 -1.77
N ILE A 204 -11.83 17.34 -1.90
CA ILE A 204 -10.55 16.62 -2.04
C ILE A 204 -10.31 15.71 -0.83
N CYS A 205 -10.52 16.21 0.39
CA CYS A 205 -10.34 15.41 1.60
C CYS A 205 -11.27 14.21 1.65
N THR A 206 -12.52 14.37 1.19
CA THR A 206 -13.52 13.31 1.10
C THR A 206 -13.14 12.27 0.04
N GLY A 207 -12.70 12.70 -1.15
CA GLY A 207 -12.23 11.79 -2.20
C GLY A 207 -11.02 10.95 -1.77
N VAL A 208 -10.06 11.56 -1.05
CA VAL A 208 -8.92 10.83 -0.46
C VAL A 208 -9.40 9.84 0.61
N ALA A 209 -10.41 10.19 1.41
CA ALA A 209 -10.97 9.28 2.42
C ALA A 209 -11.66 8.07 1.80
N GLU A 210 -12.50 8.27 0.78
CA GLU A 210 -13.20 7.19 0.08
C GLU A 210 -12.21 6.17 -0.54
N HIS A 211 -11.19 6.65 -1.25
CA HIS A 211 -10.14 5.78 -1.77
C HIS A 211 -9.32 5.12 -0.65
N GLY A 212 -9.17 5.79 0.50
CA GLY A 212 -8.55 5.25 1.70
C GLY A 212 -9.30 4.06 2.30
N GLU A 213 -10.62 4.17 2.43
CA GLU A 213 -11.47 3.09 2.95
C GLU A 213 -11.44 1.86 2.03
N ARG A 214 -11.53 2.08 0.71
CA ARG A 214 -11.41 1.02 -0.29
C ARG A 214 -10.06 0.31 -0.20
N LEU A 215 -8.98 1.06 -0.01
CA LEU A 215 -7.64 0.52 0.19
C LEU A 215 -7.55 -0.33 1.46
N GLU A 216 -8.16 0.10 2.56
CA GLU A 216 -8.17 -0.63 3.82
C GLU A 216 -8.95 -1.95 3.73
N ALA A 217 -10.09 -1.93 3.02
CA ALA A 217 -10.83 -3.14 2.70
C ALA A 217 -9.98 -4.14 1.89
N MET A 218 -9.25 -3.67 0.88
CA MET A 218 -8.33 -4.52 0.11
C MET A 218 -7.23 -5.11 0.99
N VAL A 219 -6.58 -4.30 1.83
CA VAL A 219 -5.55 -4.80 2.76
C VAL A 219 -6.09 -5.95 3.60
N SER A 220 -7.30 -5.80 4.15
CA SER A 220 -7.94 -6.84 4.96
C SER A 220 -8.18 -8.14 4.17
N VAL A 221 -8.73 -8.05 2.95
CA VAL A 221 -8.96 -9.20 2.06
C VAL A 221 -7.66 -9.90 1.70
N VAL A 222 -6.64 -9.12 1.37
CA VAL A 222 -5.33 -9.61 0.95
C VAL A 222 -4.63 -10.30 2.13
N THR A 223 -4.63 -9.71 3.33
CA THR A 223 -4.09 -10.35 4.55
C THR A 223 -4.82 -11.64 4.90
N SER A 224 -6.14 -11.67 4.80
CA SER A 224 -6.93 -12.88 5.04
C SER A 224 -6.58 -14.00 4.06
N THR A 225 -6.42 -13.64 2.78
CA THR A 225 -6.00 -14.59 1.74
C THR A 225 -4.59 -15.11 1.98
N ALA A 226 -3.66 -14.24 2.41
CA ALA A 226 -2.31 -14.63 2.80
C ALA A 226 -2.32 -15.68 3.91
N ALA A 227 -3.10 -15.45 4.96
CA ALA A 227 -3.22 -16.34 6.11
C ALA A 227 -3.78 -17.71 5.70
N LEU A 228 -4.76 -17.74 4.80
CA LEU A 228 -5.31 -18.98 4.25
C LEU A 228 -4.28 -19.76 3.44
N ILE A 229 -3.51 -19.09 2.58
CA ILE A 229 -2.45 -19.70 1.77
C ILE A 229 -1.36 -20.29 2.68
N GLU A 230 -0.89 -19.53 3.66
CA GLU A 230 0.13 -19.98 4.61
C GLU A 230 -0.37 -21.16 5.45
N GLY A 231 -1.64 -21.13 5.87
CA GLY A 231 -2.28 -22.23 6.57
C GLY A 231 -2.33 -23.51 5.73
N ARG A 232 -2.71 -23.42 4.44
CA ARG A 232 -2.70 -24.56 3.51
C ARG A 232 -1.30 -25.12 3.30
N ARG A 233 -0.31 -24.24 3.15
CA ARG A 233 1.09 -24.62 3.01
C ARG A 233 1.58 -25.39 4.25
N SER A 234 1.33 -24.86 5.45
CA SER A 234 1.69 -25.51 6.70
C SER A 234 1.05 -26.90 6.83
N LEU A 235 -0.20 -27.07 6.39
CA LEU A 235 -0.85 -28.39 6.35
C LEU A 235 -0.13 -29.37 5.41
N THR A 236 0.22 -28.93 4.20
CA THR A 236 0.95 -29.78 3.24
C THR A 236 2.35 -30.14 3.74
N GLU A 237 3.04 -29.22 4.40
CA GLU A 237 4.33 -29.47 5.02
C GLU A 237 4.21 -30.45 6.19
N THR A 238 3.19 -30.28 7.04
CA THR A 238 2.87 -31.20 8.13
C THR A 238 2.55 -32.60 7.61
N GLU A 239 1.86 -32.72 6.48
CA GLU A 239 1.58 -34.01 5.86
C GLU A 239 2.88 -34.71 5.41
N ASN A 240 3.78 -33.98 4.78
CA ASN A 240 5.08 -34.52 4.36
C ASN A 240 5.94 -34.95 5.56
N VAL A 241 5.99 -34.13 6.61
CA VAL A 241 6.66 -34.48 7.87
C VAL A 241 6.01 -35.72 8.49
N THR A 242 4.68 -35.79 8.49
CA THR A 242 3.90 -36.93 9.01
C THR A 242 4.27 -38.22 8.27
N ARG A 243 4.39 -38.18 6.94
CA ARG A 243 4.82 -39.33 6.12
C ARG A 243 6.24 -39.76 6.47
N LEU A 244 7.17 -38.81 6.63
CA LEU A 244 8.54 -39.09 7.03
C LEU A 244 8.63 -39.72 8.43
N THR A 245 7.89 -39.17 9.41
CA THR A 245 7.85 -39.73 10.76
C THR A 245 7.28 -41.15 10.77
N ILE A 246 6.26 -41.45 9.95
CA ILE A 246 5.72 -42.80 9.84
C ILE A 246 6.79 -43.77 9.33
N LEU A 247 7.55 -43.39 8.30
CA LEU A 247 8.66 -44.20 7.79
C LEU A 247 9.73 -44.42 8.87
N ALA A 248 10.11 -43.38 9.60
CA ALA A 248 11.11 -43.48 10.67
C ALA A 248 10.64 -44.41 11.81
N VAL A 249 9.39 -44.27 12.25
CA VAL A 249 8.77 -45.10 13.31
C VAL A 249 8.76 -46.58 12.93
N VAL A 250 8.61 -46.91 11.64
CA VAL A 250 8.69 -48.28 11.15
C VAL A 250 10.14 -48.75 11.02
N PHE A 251 11.00 -48.01 10.34
CA PHE A 251 12.37 -48.45 10.03
C PHE A 251 13.30 -48.55 11.24
N LEU A 252 13.13 -47.71 12.26
CA LEU A 252 14.01 -47.68 13.42
C LEU A 252 13.99 -48.99 14.23
N PRO A 253 12.84 -49.52 14.68
CA PRO A 253 12.78 -50.82 15.34
C PRO A 253 13.18 -51.98 14.43
N LEU A 254 12.78 -51.97 13.15
CA LEU A 254 13.18 -52.99 12.18
C LEU A 254 14.70 -53.07 12.01
N SER A 255 15.37 -51.92 11.90
CA SER A 255 16.84 -51.82 11.79
C SER A 255 17.54 -52.29 13.06
N TYR A 256 17.01 -51.93 14.24
CA TYR A 256 17.58 -52.37 15.52
C TYR A 256 17.53 -53.90 15.65
N ILE A 257 16.37 -54.50 15.31
CA ILE A 257 16.17 -55.94 15.37
C ILE A 257 17.06 -56.66 14.35
N ALA A 258 17.17 -56.12 13.12
CA ALA A 258 18.08 -56.66 12.11
C ALA A 258 19.54 -56.63 12.58
N SER A 259 19.98 -55.53 13.20
CA SER A 259 21.33 -55.43 13.77
C SER A 259 21.54 -56.41 14.93
N LEU A 260 20.56 -56.57 15.82
CA LEU A 260 20.66 -57.44 16.99
C LEU A 260 20.73 -58.92 16.57
N PHE A 261 19.91 -59.34 15.62
CA PHE A 261 19.92 -60.73 15.12
C PHE A 261 21.06 -61.02 14.14
N SER A 262 21.62 -60.01 13.46
CA SER A 262 22.80 -60.18 12.60
C SER A 262 24.04 -60.68 13.36
N MET A 263 24.05 -60.57 14.70
CA MET A 263 25.14 -61.02 15.56
C MET A 263 25.02 -62.51 15.96
N SER A 264 23.87 -63.15 15.76
CA SER A 264 23.63 -64.55 16.13
C SER A 264 23.75 -65.48 14.92
N ASP A 265 24.60 -66.51 15.00
CA ASP A 265 24.82 -67.48 13.92
C ASP A 265 23.60 -68.39 13.67
N GLU A 266 22.76 -68.64 14.69
CA GLU A 266 21.62 -69.58 14.63
C GLU A 266 20.37 -69.01 13.94
N ILE A 267 20.25 -67.68 13.87
CA ILE A 267 19.05 -66.95 13.39
C ILE A 267 19.29 -66.31 12.01
N ARG A 268 20.38 -66.69 11.34
CA ARG A 268 20.74 -66.19 10.01
C ARG A 268 19.70 -66.56 8.94
N PRO A 269 19.57 -65.75 7.87
CA PRO A 269 18.71 -66.07 6.73
C PRO A 269 19.10 -67.43 6.13
N GLY A 270 18.16 -68.37 6.15
CA GLY A 270 18.37 -69.77 5.73
C GLY A 270 18.57 -70.78 6.88
N GLY A 271 18.64 -70.33 8.13
CA GLY A 271 18.69 -71.19 9.32
C GLY A 271 17.30 -71.69 9.79
N PRO A 272 17.24 -72.75 10.61
CA PRO A 272 15.98 -73.36 11.05
C PRO A 272 15.09 -72.43 11.89
N HIS A 273 15.66 -71.38 12.51
CA HIS A 273 14.97 -70.45 13.41
C HIS A 273 14.73 -69.05 12.81
N PHE A 274 14.87 -68.87 11.50
CA PHE A 274 14.71 -67.57 10.83
C PHE A 274 13.34 -66.91 11.08
N TRP A 275 12.28 -67.70 11.34
CA TRP A 275 10.94 -67.18 11.63
C TRP A 275 10.88 -66.32 12.91
N ILE A 276 11.81 -66.51 13.85
CA ILE A 276 11.89 -65.73 15.10
C ILE A 276 12.09 -64.24 14.82
N TYR A 277 12.81 -63.89 13.75
CA TYR A 277 12.96 -62.50 13.32
C TYR A 277 11.62 -61.83 13.09
N PHE A 278 10.72 -62.45 12.32
CA PHE A 278 9.38 -61.91 12.05
C PHE A 278 8.49 -61.91 13.30
N ALA A 279 8.60 -62.96 14.13
CA ALA A 279 7.84 -63.07 15.37
C ALA A 279 8.18 -61.97 16.39
N VAL A 280 9.39 -61.40 16.36
CA VAL A 280 9.80 -60.29 17.23
C VAL A 280 9.63 -58.93 16.53
N ALA A 281 9.94 -58.84 15.24
CA ALA A 281 9.92 -57.58 14.50
C ALA A 281 8.51 -56.99 14.31
N VAL A 282 7.54 -57.83 13.94
CA VAL A 282 6.17 -57.35 13.69
C VAL A 282 5.50 -56.84 14.98
N PRO A 283 5.54 -57.55 16.12
CA PRO A 283 4.94 -57.02 17.36
C PRO A 283 5.66 -55.79 17.89
N LEU A 284 7.00 -55.75 17.82
CA LEU A 284 7.75 -54.60 18.33
C LEU A 284 7.47 -53.33 17.51
N THR A 285 7.48 -53.43 16.18
CA THR A 285 7.14 -52.31 15.28
C THR A 285 5.70 -51.84 15.50
N PHE A 286 4.76 -52.75 15.73
CA PHE A 286 3.37 -52.43 16.05
C PHE A 286 3.23 -51.70 17.39
N ILE A 287 3.92 -52.16 18.44
CA ILE A 287 3.94 -51.52 19.77
C ILE A 287 4.53 -50.12 19.68
N VAL A 288 5.68 -49.97 19.01
CA VAL A 288 6.33 -48.66 18.83
C VAL A 288 5.43 -47.71 18.04
N GLY A 289 4.75 -48.20 17.00
CA GLY A 289 3.77 -47.43 16.24
C GLY A 289 2.58 -46.95 17.08
N LEU A 290 2.00 -47.84 17.90
CA LEU A 290 0.89 -47.51 18.81
C LEU A 290 1.28 -46.45 19.85
N ILE A 291 2.50 -46.51 20.38
CA ILE A 291 3.01 -45.54 21.35
C ILE A 291 3.29 -44.20 20.65
N ALA A 292 3.90 -44.21 19.47
CA ALA A 292 4.28 -42.99 18.75
C ALA A 292 3.09 -42.21 18.17
N LYS A 293 2.03 -42.91 17.75
CA LYS A 293 0.78 -42.30 17.28
C LYS A 293 -0.42 -43.04 17.85
N PRO A 294 -0.85 -42.71 19.09
CA PRO A 294 -2.04 -43.33 19.64
C PRO A 294 -3.23 -43.01 18.73
N PRO A 295 -4.01 -44.01 18.30
CA PRO A 295 -5.13 -43.79 17.40
C PRO A 295 -6.11 -42.80 18.04
N VAL A 296 -6.67 -41.92 17.21
CA VAL A 296 -7.53 -40.79 17.63
C VAL A 296 -8.70 -41.23 18.52
N SER A 297 -9.16 -42.48 18.37
CA SER A 297 -10.17 -43.10 19.22
C SER A 297 -9.71 -43.30 20.68
N ILE A 298 -8.46 -43.69 20.89
CA ILE A 298 -7.85 -43.85 22.21
C ILE A 298 -7.53 -42.48 22.82
N ALA A 299 -7.00 -41.55 22.02
CA ALA A 299 -6.76 -40.18 22.47
C ALA A 299 -8.06 -39.47 22.92
N LYS A 300 -9.15 -39.60 22.14
CA LYS A 300 -10.47 -39.06 22.52
C LYS A 300 -11.05 -39.75 23.75
N ARG A 301 -10.89 -41.08 23.89
CA ARG A 301 -11.33 -41.82 25.08
C ARG A 301 -10.60 -41.36 26.34
N ILE A 302 -9.27 -41.21 26.28
CA ILE A 302 -8.46 -40.75 27.42
C ILE A 302 -8.81 -39.31 27.79
N ALA A 303 -8.97 -38.41 26.81
CA ALA A 303 -9.40 -37.03 27.06
C ALA A 303 -10.80 -36.96 27.70
N GLY A 304 -11.73 -37.81 27.24
CA GLY A 304 -13.07 -37.93 27.83
C GLY A 304 -13.04 -38.39 29.29
N THR A 305 -12.27 -39.43 29.61
CA THR A 305 -12.18 -39.98 30.97
C THR A 305 -11.46 -39.03 31.96
N ILE A 306 -10.51 -38.21 31.47
CA ILE A 306 -9.85 -37.19 32.30
C ILE A 306 -10.84 -36.04 32.60
N GLY A 307 -11.61 -35.59 31.61
CA GLY A 307 -12.66 -34.58 31.81
C GLY A 307 -13.74 -35.01 32.80
N GLU A 308 -14.13 -36.29 32.77
CA GLU A 308 -15.13 -36.87 33.66
C GLU A 308 -14.62 -37.00 35.11
N LYS A 309 -13.34 -37.36 35.30
CA LYS A 309 -12.71 -37.39 36.63
C LYS A 309 -12.51 -36.00 37.24
N THR A 310 -12.23 -34.98 36.43
CA THR A 310 -12.14 -33.60 36.94
C THR A 310 -13.50 -33.02 37.33
N ALA A 311 -14.58 -33.44 36.67
CA ALA A 311 -15.94 -33.03 37.01
C ALA A 311 -16.51 -33.74 38.27
N SER A 312 -15.97 -34.91 38.64
CA SER A 312 -16.39 -35.65 39.86
C SER A 312 -15.64 -35.21 41.13
N LEU A 313 -14.59 -34.39 41.01
CA LEU A 313 -13.79 -33.88 42.13
C LEU A 313 -14.10 -32.40 42.47
N MET A 314 -15.07 -31.80 41.77
CA MET A 314 -15.68 -30.51 42.08
C MET A 314 -17.08 -30.73 42.66
#